data_AF-A0AAN7QJ46-F1
#
_entry.id   AF-A0AAN7QJ46-F1
#
_cell.length_a   1.000
_cell.length_b   1.000
_cell.length_c   1.000
_cell.angle_alpha   90.00
_cell.angle_beta   90.00
_cell.angle_gamma   90.00
#
_symmetry.space_group_name_H-M   'P 1'
#
loop_
_entity.id
_entity.type
_entity.pdbx_description
1 polymer ?
#
loop_
_entity_poly.entity_id
_entity_poly.type
_entity_poly.pdbx_seq_one_letter_code
_entity_poly.pdbx_strand_id
1 'polypeptide(L)'
;MDTNSNLQKLEEFVCDEDKIVTVPWLCTTLAITAKDAKDLINEYISHSQKSQPGNLSVLYLLSGLREDTLTISITKEDELDDKKDLYTTEPIVEVYSIQKSKDVDLNTVALVDCFNSNNPRSTPILGSVISKNCVKPNFKSKKPLPLLPAPIIKREIVFLYKIATKIYQ
;
A
#
# COMPACT_ATOMS: atom_id res chain seq x y z
N MET A 1 -12.47 -23.63 -0.69
CA MET A 1 -12.77 -22.24 -0.32
C MET A 1 -13.67 -21.71 -1.40
N ASP A 2 -14.80 -21.12 -1.04
CA ASP A 2 -15.84 -20.77 -1.99
C ASP A 2 -15.47 -19.48 -2.72
N THR A 3 -15.09 -19.60 -4.00
CA THR A 3 -14.62 -18.49 -4.85
C THR A 3 -15.61 -17.33 -4.88
N ASN A 4 -16.91 -17.66 -4.92
CA ASN A 4 -18.01 -16.70 -4.93
C ASN A 4 -18.05 -15.82 -3.66
N SER A 5 -17.71 -16.38 -2.50
CA SER A 5 -17.71 -15.61 -1.24
C SER A 5 -16.57 -14.59 -1.19
N ASN A 6 -15.42 -14.92 -1.79
CA ASN A 6 -14.29 -14.00 -1.84
C ASN A 6 -14.53 -12.87 -2.85
N LEU A 7 -15.24 -13.13 -3.94
CA LEU A 7 -15.58 -12.12 -4.93
C LEU A 7 -16.53 -11.07 -4.34
N GLN A 8 -17.55 -11.50 -3.58
CA GLN A 8 -18.45 -10.59 -2.89
C GLN A 8 -17.70 -9.67 -1.90
N LYS A 9 -16.77 -10.22 -1.11
CA LYS A 9 -15.94 -9.41 -0.20
C LYS A 9 -15.07 -8.40 -0.96
N LEU A 10 -14.51 -8.81 -2.10
CA LEU A 10 -13.72 -7.92 -2.95
C LEU A 10 -14.58 -6.76 -3.45
N GLU A 11 -15.81 -7.05 -3.88
CA GLU A 11 -16.78 -6.04 -4.30
C GLU A 11 -17.13 -5.10 -3.14
N GLU A 12 -17.40 -5.60 -1.94
CA GLU A 12 -17.65 -4.78 -0.74
C GLU A 12 -16.46 -3.83 -0.46
N PHE A 13 -15.21 -4.30 -0.54
CA PHE A 13 -14.03 -3.46 -0.31
C PHE A 13 -13.87 -2.35 -1.35
N VAL A 14 -14.16 -2.63 -2.62
CA VAL A 14 -13.96 -1.68 -3.72
C VAL A 14 -15.16 -0.74 -3.88
N CYS A 15 -16.38 -1.25 -3.78
CA CYS A 15 -17.62 -0.52 -4.04
C CYS A 15 -18.18 0.17 -2.81
N ASP A 16 -18.17 -0.48 -1.64
CA ASP A 16 -18.81 0.05 -0.44
C ASP A 16 -17.82 0.81 0.45
N GLU A 17 -16.60 0.29 0.59
CA GLU A 17 -15.55 0.94 1.38
C GLU A 17 -14.68 1.92 0.57
N ASP A 18 -14.85 1.99 -0.75
CA ASP A 18 -14.05 2.80 -1.69
C ASP A 18 -12.52 2.64 -1.47
N LYS A 19 -12.07 1.45 -1.10
CA LYS A 19 -10.65 1.17 -0.84
C LYS A 19 -9.87 0.87 -2.10
N ILE A 20 -8.60 1.23 -2.07
CA ILE A 20 -7.61 0.77 -3.05
C ILE A 20 -7.20 -0.65 -2.66
N VAL A 21 -7.52 -1.61 -3.51
CA VAL A 21 -7.21 -3.02 -3.25
C VAL A 21 -5.99 -3.42 -4.06
N THR A 22 -4.91 -3.75 -3.37
CA THR A 22 -3.65 -4.22 -3.95
C THR A 22 -3.50 -5.72 -3.75
N VAL A 23 -2.81 -6.42 -4.65
CA VAL A 23 -2.60 -7.88 -4.52
C VAL A 23 -1.99 -8.25 -3.15
N PRO A 24 -0.91 -7.59 -2.66
CA PRO A 24 -0.33 -7.93 -1.36
C PRO A 24 -1.28 -7.70 -0.18
N TRP A 25 -2.12 -6.66 -0.24
CA TRP A 25 -3.13 -6.39 0.76
C TRP A 25 -4.20 -7.49 0.78
N LEU A 26 -4.71 -7.86 -0.40
CA LEU A 26 -5.76 -8.87 -0.54
C LEU A 26 -5.32 -10.25 -0.03
N CYS A 27 -4.08 -10.65 -0.33
CA CYS A 27 -3.49 -11.88 0.20
C CYS A 27 -3.44 -11.89 1.73
N THR A 28 -3.18 -10.73 2.35
CA THR A 28 -3.10 -10.62 3.81
C THR A 28 -4.49 -10.63 4.45
N THR A 29 -5.46 -9.93 3.86
CA THR A 29 -6.83 -9.80 4.37
C THR A 29 -7.60 -11.10 4.25
N LEU A 30 -7.49 -11.82 3.12
CA LEU A 30 -8.23 -13.05 2.85
C LEU A 30 -7.41 -14.33 3.11
N ALA A 31 -6.13 -14.21 3.49
CA ALA A 31 -5.20 -15.32 3.69
C ALA A 31 -5.12 -16.27 2.47
N ILE A 32 -5.14 -15.71 1.25
CA ILE A 32 -5.07 -16.44 -0.02
C ILE A 32 -3.67 -16.33 -0.66
N THR A 33 -3.39 -17.18 -1.65
CA THR A 33 -2.13 -17.09 -2.40
C THR A 33 -2.14 -15.90 -3.36
N ALA A 34 -0.95 -15.43 -3.77
CA ALA A 34 -0.83 -14.37 -4.76
C ALA A 34 -1.47 -14.73 -6.11
N LYS A 35 -1.49 -16.02 -6.47
CA LYS A 35 -2.16 -16.49 -7.68
C LYS A 35 -3.68 -16.34 -7.56
N ASP A 36 -4.25 -16.86 -6.48
CA ASP A 36 -5.70 -16.80 -6.24
C ASP A 36 -6.19 -15.34 -6.15
N ALA A 37 -5.40 -14.46 -5.55
CA ALA A 37 -5.69 -13.03 -5.49
C ALA A 37 -5.74 -12.39 -6.89
N LYS A 38 -4.78 -12.70 -7.75
CA LYS A 38 -4.75 -12.22 -9.15
C LYS A 38 -5.95 -12.76 -9.94
N ASP A 39 -6.24 -14.05 -9.82
CA ASP A 39 -7.36 -14.71 -10.49
C ASP A 39 -8.69 -14.08 -10.04
N LEU A 40 -8.86 -13.83 -8.73
CA LEU A 40 -10.05 -13.18 -8.17
C LEU A 40 -10.24 -11.75 -8.70
N ILE A 41 -9.16 -10.97 -8.79
CA ILE A 41 -9.21 -9.60 -9.32
C ILE A 41 -9.56 -9.62 -10.81
N ASN A 42 -8.99 -10.54 -11.60
CA ASN A 42 -9.31 -10.70 -13.02
C ASN A 42 -10.79 -11.05 -13.25
N GLU A 43 -11.33 -11.93 -12.41
CA GLU A 43 -12.75 -12.29 -12.44
C GLU A 43 -13.63 -11.06 -12.12
N TYR A 44 -13.26 -10.28 -11.10
CA TYR A 44 -13.97 -9.05 -10.74
C TYR A 44 -13.92 -7.99 -11.84
N ILE A 45 -12.78 -7.77 -12.50
CA ILE A 45 -12.66 -6.86 -13.64
C ILE A 45 -13.62 -7.29 -14.76
N SER A 46 -13.66 -8.59 -15.06
CA SER A 46 -14.54 -9.15 -16.10
C SER A 46 -16.03 -8.99 -15.78
N HIS A 47 -16.41 -9.04 -14.49
CA HIS A 47 -17.77 -8.75 -14.04
C HIS A 47 -18.09 -7.25 -14.04
N SER A 48 -17.17 -6.43 -13.55
CA SER A 48 -17.34 -4.97 -13.45
C SER A 48 -17.47 -4.31 -14.82
N GLN A 49 -16.70 -4.76 -15.82
CA GLN A 49 -16.84 -4.29 -17.21
C GLN A 49 -18.24 -4.56 -17.80
N LYS A 50 -18.92 -5.63 -17.39
CA LYS A 50 -20.29 -5.96 -17.83
C LYS A 50 -21.35 -5.12 -17.11
N SER A 51 -21.15 -4.86 -15.83
CA SER A 51 -22.13 -4.18 -14.98
C SER A 51 -22.02 -2.66 -15.02
N GLN A 52 -20.81 -2.11 -15.01
CA GLN A 52 -20.51 -0.67 -14.88
C GLN A 52 -19.24 -0.30 -15.66
N PRO A 53 -19.31 -0.19 -17.00
CA PRO A 53 -18.14 0.14 -17.82
C PRO A 53 -17.59 1.54 -17.47
N GLY A 54 -16.28 1.63 -17.19
CA GLY A 54 -15.55 2.89 -17.03
C GLY A 54 -15.54 3.51 -15.63
N ASN A 55 -16.04 2.82 -14.61
CA ASN A 55 -15.94 3.27 -13.20
C ASN A 55 -14.84 2.57 -12.39
N LEU A 56 -14.11 1.64 -13.02
CA LEU A 56 -13.03 0.89 -12.39
C LEU A 56 -11.71 1.26 -13.06
N SER A 57 -10.74 1.72 -12.30
CA SER A 57 -9.36 1.86 -12.76
C SER A 57 -8.53 0.67 -12.30
N VAL A 58 -7.77 0.12 -13.24
CA VAL A 58 -6.87 -1.01 -13.01
C VAL A 58 -5.44 -0.57 -13.25
N LEU A 59 -4.54 -0.96 -12.34
CA LEU A 59 -3.10 -0.85 -12.54
C LEU A 59 -2.50 -2.21 -12.86
N TYR A 60 -1.66 -2.21 -13.89
CA TYR A 60 -0.92 -3.38 -14.35
C TYR A 60 0.56 -3.23 -14.05
N LEU A 61 1.19 -4.35 -13.74
CA LEU A 61 2.62 -4.53 -13.63
C LEU A 61 3.12 -5.15 -14.94
N LEU A 62 4.02 -4.45 -15.63
CA LEU A 62 4.74 -4.99 -16.77
C LEU A 62 6.15 -5.37 -16.34
N SER A 63 6.56 -6.59 -16.68
CA SER A 63 7.94 -7.04 -16.48
C SER A 63 8.48 -7.66 -17.76
N GLY A 64 9.63 -7.21 -18.20
CA GLY A 64 10.20 -7.64 -19.47
C GLY A 64 11.56 -7.04 -19.74
N LEU A 65 12.12 -7.41 -20.89
CA LEU A 65 13.40 -6.88 -21.35
C LEU A 65 13.17 -5.62 -22.18
N ARG A 66 13.84 -4.53 -21.82
CA ARG A 66 13.89 -3.29 -22.59
C ARG A 66 15.34 -2.94 -22.82
N GLU A 67 15.77 -2.88 -24.08
CA GLU A 67 17.16 -2.52 -24.43
C GLU A 67 18.18 -3.38 -23.65
N ASP A 68 17.95 -4.69 -23.59
CA ASP A 68 18.75 -5.67 -22.83
C ASP A 68 18.79 -5.49 -21.30
N THR A 69 17.93 -4.63 -20.74
CA THR A 69 17.77 -4.48 -19.29
C THR A 69 16.42 -4.99 -18.81
N LEU A 70 16.44 -5.80 -17.74
CA LEU A 70 15.21 -6.26 -17.08
C LEU A 70 14.53 -5.06 -16.41
N THR A 71 13.38 -4.66 -16.95
CA THR A 71 12.63 -3.50 -16.50
C THR A 71 11.26 -3.93 -15.98
N ILE A 72 10.92 -3.44 -14.79
CA ILE A 72 9.60 -3.61 -14.18
C ILE A 72 8.95 -2.24 -14.08
N SER A 73 7.75 -2.08 -14.62
CA SER A 73 7.01 -0.82 -14.60
C SER A 73 5.56 -1.03 -14.20
N ILE A 74 4.96 -0.01 -13.58
CA ILE A 74 3.53 0.02 -13.23
C ILE A 74 2.85 1.02 -14.16
N THR A 75 1.70 0.63 -14.72
CA THR A 75 1.01 1.38 -15.77
C THR A 75 -0.50 1.26 -15.60
N LYS A 76 -1.22 2.32 -16.01
CA LYS A 76 -2.69 2.33 -16.08
C LYS A 76 -3.17 1.52 -17.28
N GLU A 77 -4.43 1.10 -17.25
CA GLU A 77 -5.06 0.40 -18.39
C GLU A 77 -4.96 1.20 -19.70
N ASP A 78 -5.15 2.53 -19.64
CA ASP A 78 -5.13 3.41 -20.82
C ASP A 78 -3.76 3.51 -21.52
N GLU A 79 -2.67 3.40 -20.76
CA GLU A 79 -1.29 3.52 -21.26
C GLU A 79 -0.65 2.14 -21.50
N LEU A 80 -1.40 1.06 -21.32
CA LEU A 80 -0.85 -0.29 -21.27
C LEU A 80 -0.23 -0.69 -22.60
N ASP A 81 -0.92 -0.41 -23.71
CA ASP A 81 -0.47 -0.82 -25.04
C ASP A 81 0.76 -0.01 -25.50
N ASP A 82 0.77 1.31 -25.25
CA ASP A 82 1.93 2.17 -25.52
C ASP A 82 3.18 1.69 -24.78
N LYS A 83 3.04 1.21 -23.54
CA LYS A 83 4.18 0.71 -22.77
C LYS A 83 4.59 -0.71 -23.15
N LYS A 84 3.69 -1.56 -23.64
CA LYS A 84 4.05 -2.90 -24.14
C LYS A 84 5.00 -2.79 -25.33
N ASP A 85 4.75 -1.83 -26.22
CA ASP A 85 5.55 -1.62 -27.43
C ASP A 85 6.98 -1.15 -27.15
N LEU A 86 7.26 -0.65 -25.93
CA LEU A 86 8.60 -0.25 -25.51
C LEU A 86 9.51 -1.45 -25.15
N TYR A 87 8.94 -2.64 -24.98
CA TYR A 87 9.71 -3.83 -24.61
C TYR A 87 10.21 -4.56 -25.86
N THR A 88 11.44 -5.08 -25.78
CA THR A 88 12.07 -5.84 -26.88
C THR A 88 11.41 -7.19 -27.10
N THR A 89 10.84 -7.78 -26.05
CA THR A 89 10.11 -9.05 -26.04
C THR A 89 8.75 -8.82 -25.42
N GLU A 90 7.77 -9.67 -25.73
CA GLU A 90 6.44 -9.66 -25.10
C GLU A 90 6.59 -9.65 -23.56
N PRO A 91 6.20 -8.55 -22.88
CA PRO A 91 6.35 -8.43 -21.45
C PRO A 91 5.28 -9.25 -20.72
N ILE A 92 5.62 -9.74 -19.53
CA ILE A 92 4.67 -10.35 -18.63
C ILE A 92 3.82 -9.23 -18.02
N VAL A 93 2.51 -9.28 -18.27
CA VAL A 93 1.53 -8.34 -17.74
C VAL A 93 0.74 -9.01 -16.63
N GLU A 94 0.77 -8.42 -15.44
CA GLU A 94 0.03 -8.91 -14.28
C GLU A 94 -0.78 -7.79 -13.66
N VAL A 95 -1.94 -8.10 -13.07
CA VAL A 95 -2.72 -7.09 -12.34
C VAL A 95 -2.03 -6.78 -11.00
N TYR A 96 -1.98 -5.49 -10.68
CA TYR A 96 -1.35 -4.98 -9.47
C TYR A 96 -2.37 -4.47 -8.45
N SER A 97 -3.29 -3.61 -8.88
CA SER A 97 -4.34 -3.06 -8.01
C SER A 97 -5.58 -2.63 -8.77
N ILE A 98 -6.68 -2.49 -8.03
CA ILE A 98 -7.97 -2.01 -8.52
C ILE A 98 -8.53 -0.92 -7.61
N GLN A 99 -9.26 0.03 -8.21
CA GLN A 99 -9.87 1.15 -7.50
C GLN A 99 -11.12 1.66 -8.26
N LYS A 100 -12.16 2.07 -7.53
CA LYS A 100 -13.41 2.66 -8.08
C LYS A 100 -13.29 4.13 -8.54
N SER A 101 -12.07 4.65 -8.70
CA SER A 101 -11.82 6.04 -9.11
C SER A 101 -11.58 6.12 -10.61
N LYS A 102 -11.85 7.28 -11.22
CA LYS A 102 -11.47 7.60 -12.61
C LYS A 102 -10.01 8.02 -12.76
N ASP A 103 -9.41 8.53 -11.69
CA ASP A 103 -7.99 8.86 -11.69
C ASP A 103 -7.29 8.12 -10.56
N VAL A 104 -6.19 7.47 -10.92
CA VAL A 104 -5.33 6.71 -10.01
C VAL A 104 -4.01 7.44 -9.91
N ASP A 105 -3.72 7.96 -8.72
CA ASP A 105 -2.42 8.51 -8.41
C ASP A 105 -1.51 7.40 -7.90
N LEU A 106 -0.42 7.13 -8.62
CA LEU A 106 0.56 6.12 -8.26
C LEU A 106 1.18 6.40 -6.88
N ASN A 107 1.26 7.67 -6.46
CA ASN A 107 1.76 8.01 -5.12
C ASN A 107 0.81 7.49 -4.03
N THR A 108 -0.50 7.60 -4.25
CA THR A 108 -1.50 7.11 -3.29
C THR A 108 -1.45 5.59 -3.19
N VAL A 109 -1.32 4.90 -4.33
CA VAL A 109 -1.14 3.44 -4.37
C VAL A 109 0.14 3.03 -3.64
N ALA A 110 1.24 3.76 -3.85
CA ALA A 110 2.48 3.53 -3.12
C ALA A 110 2.30 3.71 -1.61
N LEU A 111 1.54 4.70 -1.14
CA LEU A 111 1.27 4.89 0.30
C LEU A 111 0.46 3.74 0.91
N VAL A 112 -0.48 3.16 0.15
CA VAL A 112 -1.27 1.98 0.57
C VAL A 112 -0.39 0.73 0.62
N ASP A 113 0.49 0.57 -0.36
CA ASP A 113 1.37 -0.60 -0.48
C ASP A 113 2.65 -0.53 0.32
N CYS A 114 3.10 0.68 0.68
CA CYS A 114 4.23 0.93 1.55
C CYS A 114 3.97 0.22 2.86
N PHE A 115 4.41 -1.05 2.88
CA PHE A 115 4.50 -1.99 3.97
C PHE A 115 4.16 -1.27 5.25
N ASN A 116 2.89 -1.37 5.67
CA ASN A 116 2.34 -0.72 6.86
C ASN A 116 3.42 -0.64 7.93
N SER A 117 4.23 0.43 7.94
CA SER A 117 5.53 0.39 8.63
C SER A 117 5.29 0.43 10.13
N ASN A 118 4.08 0.86 10.47
CA ASN A 118 3.47 0.88 11.78
C ASN A 118 2.98 -0.52 12.22
N ASN A 119 2.70 -1.44 11.28
CA ASN A 119 2.28 -2.83 11.51
C ASN A 119 3.00 -3.80 10.56
N PRO A 120 4.27 -4.15 10.84
CA PRO A 120 4.96 -5.17 10.06
C PRO A 120 4.19 -6.50 10.11
N ARG A 121 4.04 -7.16 8.97
CA ARG A 121 3.28 -8.41 8.89
C ARG A 121 3.86 -9.46 9.85
N SER A 122 3.00 -10.04 10.67
CA SER A 122 3.39 -11.11 11.60
C SER A 122 3.79 -12.37 10.83
N THR A 123 3.11 -12.64 9.71
CA THR A 123 3.32 -13.78 8.82
C THR A 123 3.72 -13.37 7.40
N PRO A 124 4.54 -14.18 6.71
CA PRO A 124 4.82 -13.97 5.30
C PRO A 124 3.56 -14.20 4.46
N ILE A 125 3.47 -13.54 3.29
CA ILE A 125 2.37 -13.75 2.34
C ILE A 125 2.40 -15.22 1.88
N LEU A 126 1.23 -15.84 1.79
CA LEU A 126 1.10 -17.23 1.37
C LEU A 126 1.69 -17.43 -0.04
N GLY A 127 2.59 -18.40 -0.19
CA GLY A 127 3.33 -18.64 -1.44
C GLY A 127 4.65 -17.86 -1.56
N SER A 128 5.03 -17.06 -0.56
CA SER A 128 6.37 -16.44 -0.53
C SER A 128 7.46 -17.49 -0.36
N VAL A 129 8.60 -17.27 -1.01
CA VAL A 129 9.81 -18.08 -0.78
C VAL A 129 10.39 -17.72 0.59
N ILE A 130 10.31 -18.66 1.53
CA ILE A 130 10.80 -18.49 2.91
C ILE A 130 12.03 -19.38 3.11
N SER A 131 13.17 -18.76 3.40
CA SER A 131 14.36 -19.51 3.78
C SER A 131 14.28 -19.95 5.24
N LYS A 132 14.84 -21.12 5.55
CA LYS A 132 15.03 -21.58 6.93
C LYS A 132 15.91 -20.63 7.76
N ASN A 133 16.71 -19.80 7.08
CA ASN A 133 17.58 -18.80 7.70
C ASN A 133 16.85 -17.47 7.99
N CYS A 134 15.57 -17.33 7.61
CA CYS A 134 14.76 -16.15 7.90
C CYS A 134 14.28 -16.17 9.36
N VAL A 135 15.20 -15.98 10.30
CA VAL A 135 14.90 -15.85 11.74
C VAL A 135 14.66 -14.38 12.05
N LYS A 136 13.46 -14.03 12.53
CA LYS A 136 13.20 -12.69 13.07
C LYS A 136 14.11 -12.49 14.29
N PRO A 137 15.06 -11.53 14.27
CA PRO A 137 15.84 -11.24 15.46
C PRO A 137 14.87 -10.83 16.56
N ASN A 138 15.07 -11.36 17.78
CA ASN A 138 14.33 -10.90 18.95
C ASN A 138 14.71 -9.45 19.22
N PHE A 139 14.01 -8.52 18.56
CA PHE A 139 14.11 -7.10 18.87
C PHE A 139 13.44 -6.94 20.23
N LYS A 140 14.23 -7.04 21.29
CA LYS A 140 13.77 -6.68 22.63
C LYS A 140 13.25 -5.25 22.50
N SER A 141 11.93 -5.08 22.63
CA SER A 141 11.35 -3.76 22.72
C SER A 141 12.15 -3.02 23.80
N LYS A 142 12.82 -1.94 23.41
CA LYS A 142 13.46 -1.08 24.40
C LYS A 142 12.36 -0.72 25.38
N LYS A 143 12.50 -1.12 26.65
CA LYS A 143 11.58 -0.68 27.69
C LYS A 143 11.46 0.84 27.55
N PRO A 144 10.25 1.41 27.55
CA PRO A 144 10.11 2.85 27.49
C PRO A 144 11.01 3.44 28.57
N LEU A 145 11.88 4.37 28.16
CA LEU A 145 12.72 5.09 29.11
C LEU A 145 11.79 5.63 30.20
N PRO A 146 12.16 5.50 31.49
CA PRO A 146 11.35 6.06 32.56
C PRO A 146 11.10 7.53 32.23
N LEU A 147 9.83 7.94 32.25
CA LEU A 147 9.43 9.31 32.02
C LEU A 147 10.27 10.19 32.96
N LEU A 148 11.05 11.11 32.38
CA LEU A 148 11.74 12.12 33.17
C LEU A 148 10.66 12.82 34.02
N PRO A 149 10.89 12.99 35.33
CA PRO A 149 9.94 13.70 36.17
C PRO A 149 9.71 15.08 35.56
N ALA A 150 8.42 15.47 35.45
CA ALA A 150 8.05 16.76 34.90
C ALA A 150 8.85 17.87 35.62
N PRO A 151 9.36 18.88 34.90
CA PRO A 151 10.07 19.98 35.54
C PRO A 151 9.12 20.62 36.54
N ILE A 152 9.51 20.60 37.81
CA ILE A 152 8.82 21.34 38.87
C ILE A 152 9.03 22.81 38.53
N ILE A 153 8.02 23.43 37.92
CA ILE A 153 7.97 24.87 37.74
C ILE A 153 7.80 25.46 39.15
N LYS A 154 8.91 25.73 39.83
CA LYS A 154 8.92 26.64 40.97
C LYS A 154 8.51 28.01 40.43
N ARG A 155 7.28 28.39 40.73
CA ARG A 155 6.77 29.75 40.57
C ARG A 155 7.70 30.72 41.31
N GLU A 156 8.59 31.38 40.58
CA GLU A 156 9.04 32.73 40.92
C GLU A 156 8.63 33.66 39.78
N ILE A 157 7.34 34.02 39.81
CA ILE A 157 6.88 35.27 39.19
C ILE A 157 7.34 36.38 40.13
N VAL A 158 8.57 36.88 40.00
CA VAL A 158 8.99 38.26 40.32
C VAL A 158 10.41 38.43 39.78
N PHE A 159 10.61 38.92 38.54
CA PHE A 159 11.78 39.78 38.19
C PHE A 159 11.78 40.33 36.74
N LEU A 160 10.65 40.44 36.05
CA LEU A 160 10.59 41.07 34.71
C LEU A 160 9.74 42.35 34.63
N TYR A 161 9.50 43.02 35.75
CA TYR A 161 8.87 44.36 35.77
C TYR A 161 9.82 45.52 36.09
N LYS A 162 11.14 45.30 36.15
CA LYS A 162 12.10 46.36 36.52
C LYS A 162 12.99 46.89 35.39
N ILE A 163 12.73 46.51 34.14
CA ILE A 163 13.46 47.02 32.96
C ILE A 163 12.55 47.85 32.02
N ALA A 164 11.22 47.76 32.16
CA ALA A 164 10.27 48.49 31.30
C ALA A 164 9.86 49.89 31.80
N THR A 165 10.50 50.44 32.83
CA THR A 165 10.19 51.79 33.36
C THR A 165 11.36 52.78 33.29
N LYS A 166 12.39 52.50 32.48
CA LYS A 166 13.54 53.39 32.30
C LYS A 166 13.83 53.79 30.84
N ILE A 167 12.84 53.63 29.94
CA ILE A 167 12.92 54.04 28.53
C ILE A 167 11.89 55.16 28.21
N TYR A 168 11.14 55.64 29.20
CA TYR A 168 10.35 56.87 29.09
C TYR A 168 10.70 57.82 30.23
N GLN A 169 11.86 58.48 30.11
CA GLN A 169 12.12 59.79 30.70
C GLN A 169 13.21 60.49 29.88
#